data_AF-A0A178IH26-F1
#
_entry.id   AF-A0A178IH26-F1
#
_cell.length_a   1.000
_cell.length_b   1.000
_cell.length_c   1.000
_cell.angle_alpha   90.00
_cell.angle_beta   90.00
_cell.angle_gamma   90.00
#
_symmetry.space_group_name_H-M   'P 1'
#
loop_
_entity.id
_entity.type
_entity.pdbx_description
1 polymer ?
#
loop_
_entity_poly.entity_id
_entity_poly.type
_entity_poly.pdbx_seq_one_letter_code
_entity_poly.pdbx_strand_id
1 'polypeptide(L)'
;MYWREWGRCREYFRGRGLTSAECDAKRHELHRRALGRDKSSKRFRNADLDKVIAAFRAVWDDANFDAQMRQQEQPDQRREDMITRCWDAARVCMGGDPAPDTTLAYLDGTAHKIFKVEFSALDERRLGVVMGILEKQEDRVRERDIKQVEKMEEEPF
;
A
#
# COMPACT_ATOMS: atom_id res chain seq x y z
N MET A 1 9.11 -7.48 -4.28
CA MET A 1 9.47 -7.63 -2.85
C MET A 1 9.62 -9.09 -2.43
N TYR A 2 8.55 -9.90 -2.43
CA TYR A 2 8.57 -11.31 -2.02
C TYR A 2 9.73 -12.16 -2.58
N TRP A 3 9.87 -12.23 -3.91
CA TRP A 3 10.88 -13.08 -4.54
C TRP A 3 12.32 -12.64 -4.26
N ARG A 4 12.53 -11.34 -3.98
CA ARG A 4 13.84 -10.81 -3.60
C ARG A 4 14.23 -11.31 -2.21
N GLU A 5 13.30 -11.24 -1.25
CA GLU A 5 13.52 -11.72 0.12
C GLU A 5 13.65 -13.25 0.17
N TRP A 6 12.87 -13.97 -0.65
CA TRP A 6 13.05 -15.41 -0.82
C TRP A 6 14.41 -15.75 -1.44
N GLY A 7 14.88 -14.98 -2.43
CA GLY A 7 16.20 -15.15 -3.02
C GLY A 7 17.32 -15.16 -1.98
N ARG A 8 17.29 -14.19 -1.06
CA ARG A 8 18.25 -14.10 0.07
C ARG A 8 18.15 -15.30 1.02
N CYS A 9 16.95 -15.73 1.38
CA CYS A 9 16.76 -16.95 2.18
C CYS A 9 17.31 -18.19 1.47
N ARG A 10 17.05 -18.31 0.17
CA ARG A 10 17.52 -19.43 -0.64
C ARG A 10 19.04 -19.45 -0.73
N GLU A 11 19.68 -18.31 -0.88
CA GLU A 11 21.15 -18.19 -0.82
C GLU A 11 21.68 -18.59 0.55
N TYR A 12 21.07 -18.12 1.64
CA TYR A 12 21.40 -18.49 3.01
C TYR A 12 21.29 -20.01 3.26
N PHE A 13 20.26 -20.67 2.74
CA PHE A 13 20.08 -22.12 2.85
C PHE A 13 21.04 -22.90 1.95
N ARG A 14 21.26 -22.46 0.71
CA ARG A 14 22.23 -23.07 -0.20
C ARG A 14 23.65 -22.98 0.35
N GLY A 15 24.02 -21.89 1.01
CA GLY A 15 25.29 -21.76 1.72
C GLY A 15 25.48 -22.78 2.84
N ARG A 16 24.39 -23.43 3.30
CA ARG A 16 24.39 -24.53 4.28
C ARG A 16 24.26 -25.92 3.65
N GLY A 17 24.40 -26.02 2.32
CA GLY A 17 24.39 -27.28 1.60
C GLY A 17 23.00 -27.82 1.24
N LEU A 18 21.92 -27.04 1.44
CA LEU A 18 20.58 -27.48 1.05
C LEU A 18 20.43 -27.48 -0.49
N THR A 19 19.81 -28.53 -1.00
CA THR A 19 19.42 -28.65 -2.40
C THR A 19 18.28 -27.68 -2.75
N SER A 20 18.03 -27.48 -4.04
CA SER A 20 16.92 -26.64 -4.49
C SER A 20 15.56 -27.14 -3.99
N ALA A 21 15.36 -28.47 -3.91
CA ALA A 21 14.12 -29.06 -3.43
C ALA A 21 13.92 -28.83 -1.94
N GLU A 22 14.98 -28.99 -1.14
CA GLU A 22 14.94 -28.72 0.30
C GLU A 22 14.74 -27.23 0.60
N CYS A 23 15.33 -26.35 -0.21
CA CYS A 23 15.05 -24.92 -0.11
C CYS A 23 13.56 -24.63 -0.35
N ASP A 24 12.94 -25.22 -1.37
CA ASP A 24 11.51 -25.00 -1.63
C ASP A 24 10.66 -25.54 -0.46
N ALA A 25 11.01 -26.72 0.08
CA ALA A 25 10.36 -27.24 1.29
C ALA A 25 10.50 -26.28 2.49
N LYS A 26 11.67 -25.67 2.68
CA LYS A 26 11.90 -24.63 3.70
C LYS A 26 11.06 -23.38 3.46
N ARG A 27 10.84 -22.98 2.21
CA ARG A 27 9.91 -21.88 1.89
C ARG A 27 8.50 -22.18 2.39
N HIS A 28 8.00 -23.39 2.11
CA HIS A 28 6.67 -23.84 2.57
C HIS A 28 6.60 -23.97 4.10
N GLU A 29 7.68 -24.39 4.76
CA GLU A 29 7.80 -24.38 6.21
C GLU A 29 7.70 -22.96 6.79
N LEU A 30 8.40 -22.00 6.20
CA LEU A 30 8.34 -20.59 6.63
C LEU A 30 6.94 -19.99 6.42
N HIS A 31 6.24 -20.37 5.34
CA HIS A 31 4.84 -19.98 5.14
C HIS A 31 3.95 -20.53 6.26
N ARG A 32 4.08 -21.82 6.58
CA ARG A 32 3.33 -22.46 7.67
C ARG A 32 3.61 -21.81 9.01
N ARG A 33 4.89 -21.51 9.30
CA ARG A 33 5.30 -20.84 10.55
C ARG A 33 4.69 -19.44 10.66
N ALA A 34 4.70 -18.67 9.58
CA ALA A 34 4.19 -17.30 9.58
C ALA A 34 2.65 -17.19 9.60
N LEU A 35 1.96 -18.12 8.92
CA LEU A 35 0.52 -18.03 8.67
C LEU A 35 -0.32 -19.08 9.40
N GLY A 36 0.31 -20.02 10.10
CA GLY A 36 -0.32 -21.19 10.73
C GLY A 36 -0.79 -22.27 9.74
N ARG A 37 -0.64 -22.04 8.43
CA ARG A 37 -1.03 -22.97 7.36
C ARG A 37 -0.18 -22.76 6.11
N ASP A 38 -0.08 -23.79 5.28
CA ASP A 38 0.59 -23.63 3.99
C ASP A 38 -0.35 -22.91 3.02
N LYS A 39 0.10 -21.78 2.51
CA LYS A 39 -0.67 -20.93 1.61
C LYS A 39 0.22 -20.51 0.44
N SER A 40 -0.32 -20.61 -0.77
CA SER A 40 0.37 -20.13 -1.96
C SER A 40 0.54 -18.61 -1.90
N SER A 41 1.75 -18.13 -2.24
CA SER A 41 2.05 -16.70 -2.33
C SER A 41 1.14 -15.94 -3.30
N LYS A 42 0.60 -16.63 -4.32
CA LYS A 42 -0.41 -16.07 -5.25
C LYS A 42 -1.75 -15.73 -4.60
N ARG A 43 -1.99 -16.21 -3.37
CA ARG A 43 -3.23 -15.99 -2.62
C ARG A 43 -3.02 -15.11 -1.38
N PHE A 44 -1.82 -14.58 -1.19
CA PHE A 44 -1.51 -13.73 -0.04
C PHE A 44 -2.31 -12.43 -0.10
N ARG A 45 -2.89 -12.08 1.04
CA ARG A 45 -3.30 -10.69 1.30
C ARG A 45 -2.08 -9.93 1.83
N ASN A 46 -2.15 -8.61 1.87
CA ASN A 46 -1.05 -7.77 2.39
C ASN A 46 -0.55 -8.24 3.76
N ALA A 47 -1.47 -8.50 4.70
CA ALA A 47 -1.11 -9.02 6.02
C ALA A 47 -0.43 -10.40 5.99
N ASP A 48 -0.76 -11.27 5.03
CA ASP A 48 -0.07 -12.56 4.89
C ASP A 48 1.36 -12.34 4.35
N LEU A 49 1.48 -11.46 3.36
CA LEU A 49 2.75 -11.13 2.72
C LEU A 49 3.73 -10.51 3.74
N ASP A 50 3.24 -9.60 4.58
CA ASP A 50 4.04 -8.96 5.63
C ASP A 50 4.57 -10.00 6.62
N LYS A 51 3.71 -10.89 7.12
CA LYS A 51 4.10 -11.96 8.05
C LYS A 51 5.15 -12.89 7.44
N VAL A 52 4.97 -13.28 6.17
CA VAL A 52 5.91 -14.19 5.51
C VAL A 52 7.25 -13.51 5.22
N ILE A 53 7.26 -12.23 4.81
CA ILE A 53 8.51 -11.50 4.63
C ILE A 53 9.22 -11.30 5.98
N ALA A 54 8.48 -11.11 7.09
CA ALA A 54 9.05 -11.09 8.44
C ALA A 54 9.81 -12.39 8.72
N ALA A 55 9.14 -13.51 8.47
CA ALA A 55 9.72 -14.83 8.68
C ALA A 55 10.94 -15.08 7.79
N PHE A 56 10.93 -14.58 6.55
CA PHE A 56 12.10 -14.64 5.66
C PHE A 56 13.28 -13.84 6.22
N ARG A 57 13.06 -12.60 6.65
CA ARG A 57 14.12 -11.75 7.21
C ARG A 57 14.70 -12.32 8.49
N ALA A 58 13.88 -12.89 9.37
CA ALA A 58 14.35 -13.59 10.55
C ALA A 58 15.29 -14.77 10.24
N VAL A 59 15.24 -15.35 9.03
CA VAL A 59 16.16 -16.42 8.63
C VAL A 59 17.53 -15.89 8.23
N TRP A 60 17.59 -14.87 7.36
CA TRP A 60 18.86 -14.42 6.77
C TRP A 60 19.47 -13.20 7.46
N ASP A 61 18.69 -12.47 8.26
CA ASP A 61 19.05 -11.20 8.91
C ASP A 61 18.57 -11.19 10.39
N ASP A 62 18.79 -12.29 11.11
CA ASP A 62 18.28 -12.52 12.47
C ASP A 62 18.78 -11.48 13.50
N ALA A 63 19.93 -10.84 13.24
CA ALA A 63 20.51 -9.81 14.11
C ALA A 63 19.92 -8.40 13.90
N ASN A 64 19.11 -8.19 12.85
CA ASN A 64 18.61 -6.86 12.49
C ASN A 64 17.23 -6.60 13.11
N PHE A 65 17.25 -6.24 14.39
CA PHE A 65 16.05 -5.90 15.17
C PHE A 65 15.20 -4.81 14.49
N ASP A 66 15.83 -3.81 13.88
CA ASP A 66 15.14 -2.73 13.17
C ASP A 66 14.38 -3.20 11.93
N ALA A 67 14.86 -4.27 11.28
CA ALA A 67 14.14 -4.88 10.16
C ALA A 67 12.91 -5.66 10.63
N GLN A 68 12.93 -6.20 11.85
CA GLN A 68 11.79 -6.89 12.46
C GLN A 68 10.73 -5.90 12.97
N MET A 69 11.16 -4.78 13.58
CA MET A 69 10.25 -3.70 14.03
C MET A 69 9.53 -3.02 12.86
N ARG A 70 10.26 -2.60 11.82
CA ARG A 70 9.67 -2.00 10.60
C ARG A 70 8.65 -2.90 9.89
N GLN A 71 8.73 -4.22 10.12
CA GLN A 71 7.77 -5.16 9.56
C GLN A 71 6.44 -5.16 10.32
N GLN A 72 6.45 -4.89 11.62
CA GLN A 72 5.25 -4.74 12.44
C GLN A 72 4.51 -3.44 12.13
N GLU A 73 5.24 -2.39 11.75
CA GLU A 73 4.72 -1.05 11.41
C GLU A 73 4.15 -0.97 9.98
N GLN A 74 4.34 -1.99 9.13
CA GLN A 74 3.83 -2.02 7.74
C GLN A 74 2.34 -1.67 7.57
N PRO A 75 1.41 -2.16 8.43
CA PRO A 75 0.01 -1.80 8.32
C PRO A 75 -0.23 -0.31 8.54
N ASP A 76 0.44 0.29 9.52
CA ASP A 76 0.30 1.71 9.84
C ASP A 76 0.93 2.57 8.75
N GLN A 77 2.11 2.19 8.25
CA GLN A 77 2.74 2.87 7.12
C GLN A 77 1.85 2.84 5.87
N ARG A 78 1.25 1.69 5.52
CA ARG A 78 0.31 1.61 4.39
C ARG A 78 -0.90 2.52 4.59
N ARG A 79 -1.39 2.62 5.81
CA ARG A 79 -2.50 3.51 6.15
C ARG A 79 -2.10 4.98 5.98
N GLU A 80 -0.93 5.37 6.48
CA GLU A 80 -0.40 6.74 6.35
C GLU A 80 -0.13 7.12 4.90
N ASP A 81 0.44 6.21 4.10
CA ASP A 81 0.66 6.41 2.67
C ASP A 81 -0.68 6.61 1.94
N MET A 82 -1.70 5.83 2.30
CA MET A 82 -3.05 5.96 1.75
C MET A 82 -3.70 7.29 2.15
N ILE A 83 -3.53 7.72 3.41
CA ILE A 83 -4.01 9.03 3.88
C ILE A 83 -3.33 10.13 3.06
N THR A 84 -2.01 10.10 2.94
CA THR A 84 -1.25 11.08 2.15
C THR A 84 -1.77 11.19 0.72
N ARG A 85 -2.00 10.06 0.06
CA ARG A 85 -2.60 10.04 -1.28
C ARG A 85 -4.00 10.63 -1.33
N CYS A 86 -4.84 10.38 -0.32
CA CYS A 86 -6.16 11.01 -0.25
C CYS A 86 -6.05 12.53 -0.14
N TRP A 87 -5.11 13.04 0.67
CA TRP A 87 -4.83 14.46 0.79
C TRP A 87 -4.40 15.09 -0.54
N ASP A 88 -3.46 14.45 -1.23
CA ASP A 88 -2.97 14.93 -2.53
C ASP A 88 -4.08 14.93 -3.59
N ALA A 89 -4.86 13.86 -3.68
CA ALA A 89 -5.98 13.79 -4.62
C ALA A 89 -7.06 14.84 -4.31
N ALA A 90 -7.36 15.08 -3.03
CA ALA A 90 -8.30 16.11 -2.61
C ALA A 90 -7.84 17.52 -3.02
N ARG A 91 -6.55 17.82 -2.83
CA ARG A 91 -5.92 19.08 -3.28
C ARG A 91 -6.10 19.29 -4.78
N VAL A 92 -5.81 18.28 -5.60
CA VAL A 92 -6.04 18.35 -7.06
C VAL A 92 -7.51 18.57 -7.38
N CYS A 93 -8.42 17.84 -6.73
CA CYS A 93 -9.86 18.01 -6.92
C CYS A 93 -10.35 19.43 -6.58
N MET A 94 -9.69 20.08 -5.62
CA MET A 94 -9.98 21.44 -5.18
C MET A 94 -9.26 22.52 -6.02
N GLY A 95 -8.43 22.12 -6.99
CA GLY A 95 -7.76 23.03 -7.91
C GLY A 95 -6.51 23.72 -7.36
N GLY A 96 -5.81 23.13 -6.39
CA GLY A 96 -4.56 23.69 -5.88
C GLY A 96 -4.14 23.16 -4.52
N ASP A 97 -3.45 23.99 -3.72
CA ASP A 97 -3.04 23.67 -2.35
C ASP A 97 -3.82 24.52 -1.33
N PRO A 98 -5.11 24.16 -1.07
CA PRO A 98 -5.92 24.85 -0.06
C PRO A 98 -5.34 24.64 1.34
N ALA A 99 -5.78 25.50 2.27
CA ALA A 99 -5.42 25.37 3.68
C ALA A 99 -5.79 23.97 4.22
N PRO A 100 -4.98 23.40 5.14
CA PRO A 100 -5.19 22.03 5.62
C PRO A 100 -6.59 21.74 6.16
N ASP A 101 -7.18 22.68 6.91
CA ASP A 101 -8.54 22.54 7.45
C ASP A 101 -9.60 22.43 6.35
N THR A 102 -9.39 23.12 5.23
CA THR A 102 -10.30 23.07 4.08
C THR A 102 -10.20 21.73 3.37
N THR A 103 -8.98 21.20 3.19
CA THR A 103 -8.79 19.86 2.64
C THR A 103 -9.37 18.79 3.55
N LEU A 104 -9.19 18.93 4.87
CA LEU A 104 -9.77 18.01 5.85
C LEU A 104 -11.30 18.03 5.79
N ALA A 105 -11.93 19.21 5.74
CA ALA A 105 -13.38 19.33 5.61
C ALA A 105 -13.91 18.68 4.31
N TYR A 106 -13.16 18.78 3.21
CA TYR A 106 -13.50 18.10 1.96
C TYR A 106 -13.42 16.56 2.09
N LEU A 107 -12.36 16.07 2.73
CA LEU A 107 -12.17 14.65 3.01
C LEU A 107 -13.25 14.11 3.96
N ASP A 108 -13.59 14.84 5.02
CA ASP A 108 -14.68 14.51 5.94
C ASP A 108 -16.03 14.51 5.24
N GLY A 109 -16.32 15.48 4.39
CA GLY A 109 -17.53 15.50 3.58
C GLY A 109 -17.64 14.27 2.68
N THR A 110 -16.52 13.84 2.09
CA THR A 110 -16.44 12.65 1.24
C THR A 110 -16.66 11.37 2.05
N ALA A 111 -15.95 11.22 3.17
CA ALA A 111 -16.09 10.10 4.10
C ALA A 111 -17.51 10.00 4.67
N HIS A 112 -18.09 11.11 5.10
CA HIS A 112 -19.44 11.19 5.65
C HIS A 112 -20.51 10.85 4.60
N LYS A 113 -20.31 11.22 3.34
CA LYS A 113 -21.23 10.87 2.26
C LYS A 113 -21.33 9.35 2.06
N ILE A 114 -20.21 8.64 2.19
CA ILE A 114 -20.12 7.20 1.89
C ILE A 114 -20.40 6.35 3.14
N PHE A 115 -19.78 6.70 4.26
CA PHE A 115 -19.71 5.87 5.46
C PHE A 115 -20.32 6.50 6.71
N LYS A 116 -20.78 7.76 6.64
CA LYS A 116 -21.38 8.50 7.77
C LYS A 116 -20.43 8.64 8.97
N VAL A 117 -19.14 8.69 8.72
CA VAL A 117 -18.08 8.89 9.71
C VAL A 117 -17.10 9.95 9.23
N GLU A 118 -16.33 10.50 10.15
CA GLU A 118 -15.18 11.36 9.84
C GLU A 118 -14.07 10.58 9.14
N PHE A 119 -13.26 11.28 8.34
CA PHE A 119 -12.16 10.71 7.58
C PHE A 119 -11.10 10.09 8.50
N SER A 120 -10.84 10.72 9.64
CA SER A 120 -9.91 10.25 10.67
C SER A 120 -10.27 8.84 11.20
N ALA A 121 -11.56 8.50 11.21
CA ALA A 121 -12.10 7.24 11.73
C ALA A 121 -12.09 6.08 10.72
N LEU A 122 -11.56 6.29 9.51
CA LEU A 122 -11.53 5.25 8.48
C LEU A 122 -10.42 4.22 8.72
N ASP A 123 -10.78 2.95 8.55
CA ASP A 123 -9.84 1.84 8.44
C ASP A 123 -9.22 1.77 7.03
N GLU A 124 -8.16 0.96 6.85
CA GLU A 124 -7.44 0.81 5.56
C GLU A 124 -8.37 0.46 4.39
N ARG A 125 -9.39 -0.38 4.65
CA ARG A 125 -10.31 -0.83 3.60
C ARG A 125 -11.24 0.31 3.15
N ARG A 126 -11.80 1.05 4.11
CA ARG A 126 -12.67 2.19 3.83
C ARG A 126 -11.90 3.36 3.22
N LEU A 127 -10.66 3.61 3.67
CA LEU A 127 -9.74 4.55 3.03
C LEU A 127 -9.53 4.21 1.55
N GLY A 128 -9.31 2.94 1.22
CA GLY A 128 -9.18 2.52 -0.18
C GLY A 128 -10.42 2.82 -1.04
N VAL A 129 -11.62 2.77 -0.47
CA VAL A 129 -12.86 3.14 -1.17
C VAL A 129 -12.94 4.65 -1.39
N VAL A 130 -12.61 5.45 -0.37
CA VAL A 130 -12.55 6.92 -0.48
C VAL A 130 -11.52 7.33 -1.51
N MET A 131 -10.31 6.76 -1.46
CA MET A 131 -9.24 7.01 -2.42
C MET A 131 -9.72 6.75 -3.86
N GLY A 132 -10.32 5.59 -4.12
CA GLY A 132 -10.81 5.26 -5.47
C GLY A 132 -11.93 6.19 -5.98
N ILE A 133 -12.63 6.91 -5.10
CA ILE A 133 -13.59 7.95 -5.48
C ILE A 133 -12.87 9.26 -5.81
N LEU A 134 -11.88 9.63 -4.99
CA LEU A 134 -11.05 10.81 -5.21
C LEU A 134 -10.26 10.69 -6.52
N GLU A 135 -9.65 9.55 -6.82
CA GLU A 135 -8.94 9.31 -8.09
C GLU A 135 -9.86 9.54 -9.30
N LYS A 136 -11.10 9.02 -9.24
CA LYS A 136 -12.09 9.25 -10.30
C LYS A 136 -12.54 10.70 -10.41
N GLN A 137 -12.47 11.48 -9.34
CA GLN A 137 -12.79 12.90 -9.37
C GLN A 137 -11.61 13.70 -9.92
N GLU A 138 -10.41 13.35 -9.51
CA GLU A 138 -9.16 13.89 -10.02
C GLU A 138 -9.04 13.70 -11.53
N ASP A 139 -9.28 12.48 -12.04
CA ASP A 139 -9.29 12.21 -13.48
C ASP A 139 -10.24 13.13 -14.24
N ARG A 140 -11.45 13.35 -13.70
CA ARG A 140 -12.45 14.25 -14.30
C ARG A 140 -12.03 15.71 -14.27
N VAL A 141 -11.33 16.15 -13.22
CA VAL A 141 -10.78 17.52 -13.14
C VAL A 141 -9.69 17.69 -14.19
N ARG A 142 -8.75 16.74 -14.28
CA ARG A 142 -7.68 16.76 -15.28
C ARG A 142 -8.23 16.78 -16.71
N GLU A 143 -9.22 15.93 -17.01
CA GLU A 143 -9.88 15.91 -18.32
C GLU A 143 -10.56 17.25 -18.67
N ARG A 144 -11.20 17.88 -17.68
CA ARG A 144 -11.84 19.20 -17.89
C ARG A 144 -10.80 20.27 -18.15
N ASP A 145 -9.71 20.27 -17.39
CA ASP A 145 -8.67 21.29 -17.51
C ASP A 145 -7.94 21.17 -18.86
N ILE A 146 -7.69 19.94 -19.36
CA ILE A 146 -7.18 19.69 -20.72
C ILE A 146 -8.11 20.30 -21.78
N LYS A 147 -9.41 20.00 -21.70
CA LYS A 147 -10.41 20.53 -22.66
C LYS A 147 -10.52 22.05 -22.63
N GLN A 148 -10.31 22.67 -21.47
CA GLN A 148 -10.29 24.14 -21.36
C GLN A 148 -9.07 24.73 -22.07
N VAL A 149 -7.90 24.12 -21.93
CA VAL A 149 -6.68 24.55 -22.62
C VAL A 149 -6.85 24.42 -24.14
N GLU A 150 -7.31 23.26 -24.63
CA GLU A 150 -7.56 23.04 -26.07
C GLU A 150 -8.52 24.09 -26.65
N LYS A 151 -9.62 24.39 -25.93
CA LYS A 151 -10.58 25.42 -26.36
C LYS A 151 -9.96 26.82 -26.42
N MET A 152 -9.05 27.17 -25.51
CA MET A 152 -8.36 28.47 -25.52
C MET A 152 -7.36 28.59 -26.67
N GLU A 153 -6.83 27.48 -27.18
CA GLU A 153 -5.92 27.46 -28.33
C GLU A 153 -6.68 27.54 -29.68
N GLU A 154 -7.94 27.09 -29.73
CA GLU A 154 -8.78 27.10 -30.94
C GLU A 154 -9.49 28.42 -31.24
N GLU A 155 -9.49 29.40 -30.33
CA GLU A 155 -10.03 30.75 -30.56
C GLU A 155 -8.88 31.73 -30.92
N PRO A 156 -8.50 31.87 -32.21
CA PRO A 156 -7.56 32.92 -32.62
C PRO A 156 -8.24 34.29 -32.44
N PHE A 157 -7.51 35.20 -31.79
CA PHE A 157 -7.84 36.62 -31.67
C PHE A 157 -8.13 37.29 -33.02
#